data_AF-A0A100VVU1-F1
#
_entry.id   AF-A0A100VVU1-F1
#
_cell.length_a   1.000
_cell.length_b   1.000
_cell.length_c   1.000
_cell.angle_alpha   90.00
_cell.angle_beta   90.00
_cell.angle_gamma   90.00
#
_symmetry.space_group_name_H-M   'P 1'
#
loop_
_entity.id
_entity.type
_entity.pdbx_description
1 polymer ?
#
loop_
_entity_poly.entity_id
_entity_poly.type
_entity_poly.pdbx_seq_one_letter_code
_entity_poly.pdbx_strand_id
1 'polypeptide(L)' 'MSRAATFTKYLDLQEAVRYLHSLGFTTATTDTVRHHAYHTGKLPKPKIVGRRAHWSREQLDALVEAL' A
#
# COMPACT_ATOMS: atom_id res chain seq x y z
N MET A 1 -10.29 -17.93 -14.21
CA MET A 1 -8.92 -17.44 -14.50
C MET A 1 -8.72 -16.13 -13.75
N SER A 2 -7.95 -16.13 -12.67
CA SER A 2 -7.65 -14.90 -11.93
C SER A 2 -6.66 -14.08 -12.74
N ARG A 3 -7.10 -12.90 -13.21
CA ARG A 3 -6.24 -11.92 -13.87
C ARG A 3 -5.14 -11.54 -12.88
N ALA A 4 -3.90 -11.98 -13.11
CA ALA A 4 -2.77 -11.57 -12.28
C ALA A 4 -2.72 -10.03 -12.29
N ALA A 5 -2.90 -9.42 -11.12
CA ALA A 5 -2.87 -7.98 -11.00
C ALA A 5 -1.46 -7.48 -11.32
N THR A 6 -1.29 -6.81 -12.45
CA THR A 6 -0.02 -6.15 -12.79
C THR A 6 0.04 -4.85 -12.01
N PHE A 7 0.90 -4.83 -10.99
CA PHE A 7 1.11 -3.67 -10.13
C PHE A 7 2.29 -2.84 -10.62
N THR A 8 2.10 -1.53 -10.73
CA THR A 8 3.17 -0.57 -11.03
C THR A 8 4.23 -0.57 -9.92
N LYS A 9 5.47 -0.19 -10.24
CA LYS A 9 6.56 -0.06 -9.23
C LYS A 9 6.18 0.85 -8.05
N TYR A 10 5.39 1.88 -8.35
CA TYR A 10 4.81 2.80 -7.38
C TYR A 10 3.30 2.71 -7.45
N LEU A 11 2.69 2.49 -6.29
CA LEU A 11 1.28 2.24 -6.11
C LEU A 11 0.64 3.46 -5.46
N ASP A 12 -0.38 4.00 -6.09
CA ASP A 12 -1.22 4.98 -5.43
C ASP A 12 -2.02 4.35 -4.27
N LEU A 13 -2.72 5.17 -3.50
CA LEU A 13 -3.46 4.72 -2.32
C LEU A 13 -4.44 3.56 -2.61
N GLN A 14 -5.09 3.55 -3.77
CA GLN A 14 -6.05 2.52 -4.14
C GLN A 14 -5.35 1.26 -4.66
N GLU A 15 -4.24 1.43 -5.37
CA GLU A 15 -3.39 0.31 -5.78
C GLU A 15 -2.71 -0.36 -4.59
N ALA A 16 -2.30 0.40 -3.58
CA ALA A 16 -1.72 -0.12 -2.34
C ALA A 16 -2.72 -1.00 -1.57
N VAL A 17 -3.98 -0.57 -1.46
CA VAL A 17 -5.05 -1.38 -0.86
C VAL A 17 -5.26 -2.68 -1.65
N ARG A 18 -5.35 -2.60 -2.99
CA ARG A 18 -5.48 -3.78 -3.84
C ARG A 18 -4.29 -4.73 -3.72
N TYR A 19 -3.09 -4.19 -3.54
CA TYR A 19 -1.89 -4.98 -3.29
C TYR A 19 -1.98 -5.70 -1.94
N LEU A 20 -2.32 -5.00 -0.86
CA LEU A 20 -2.52 -5.62 0.46
C LEU A 20 -3.62 -6.70 0.43
N HIS A 21 -4.71 -6.47 -0.30
CA HIS A 21 -5.76 -7.48 -0.51
C HIS A 21 -5.22 -8.73 -1.20
N SER A 22 -4.36 -8.56 -2.22
CA SER A 22 -3.74 -9.69 -2.92
C SER A 22 -2.78 -10.50 -2.03
N LEU A 23 -2.24 -9.89 -0.97
CA LEU A 23 -1.43 -10.54 0.06
C LEU A 23 -2.27 -11.21 1.17
N GLY A 24 -3.61 -11.11 1.11
CA GLY A 24 -4.53 -11.71 2.09
C GLY A 24 -5.13 -10.74 3.10
N PHE A 25 -4.71 -9.47 3.11
CA PHE A 25 -5.26 -8.44 4.01
C PHE A 25 -6.54 -7.83 3.45
N THR A 26 -7.58 -8.64 3.25
CA THR A 26 -8.84 -8.23 2.59
C THR A 26 -9.61 -7.13 3.31
N THR A 27 -9.33 -6.91 4.60
CA THR A 27 -9.92 -5.83 5.41
C THR A 27 -9.13 -4.52 5.35
N ALA A 28 -7.96 -4.50 4.70
CA ALA A 28 -7.17 -3.28 4.57
C ALA A 28 -7.97 -2.22 3.78
N THR A 29 -7.97 -0.99 4.27
CA THR A 29 -8.61 0.14 3.60
C THR A 29 -7.59 1.23 3.32
N THR A 30 -8.00 2.27 2.59
CA THR A 30 -7.16 3.45 2.39
C THR A 30 -6.79 4.11 3.72
N ASP A 31 -7.66 4.03 4.72
CA ASP A 31 -7.40 4.57 6.05
C ASP A 31 -6.42 3.69 6.82
N THR A 32 -6.41 2.37 6.62
CA THR A 32 -5.34 1.50 7.14
C THR A 32 -3.97 1.94 6.62
N VAL A 33 -3.85 2.17 5.30
CA VAL A 33 -2.59 2.64 4.69
C VAL A 33 -2.17 4.00 5.25
N ARG A 34 -3.11 4.96 5.36
CA ARG A 34 -2.83 6.27 5.96
C ARG A 34 -2.47 6.17 7.45
N HIS A 35 -3.18 5.34 8.20
CA HIS A 35 -2.93 5.12 9.61
C HIS A 35 -1.50 4.64 9.82
N HIS A 36 -1.07 3.68 9.00
CA HIS A 36 0.30 3.20 9.11
C HIS A 36 1.35 4.21 8.67
N ALA A 37 1.06 5.00 7.63
CA ALA A 37 1.96 6.03 7.11
C ALA A 37 2.16 7.23 8.05
N TYR A 38 1.09 7.68 8.72
CA TYR A 38 1.08 8.94 9.44
C TYR A 38 1.02 8.79 10.97
N HIS A 39 0.46 7.69 11.48
CA HIS A 39 0.23 7.53 12.92
C HIS A 39 1.15 6.48 13.54
N THR A 40 1.30 5.32 12.90
CA THR A 40 2.13 4.23 13.48
C THR A 40 3.60 4.33 13.11
N GLY A 41 3.94 5.01 12.01
CA GLY A 41 5.29 5.05 11.45
C GLY A 41 5.79 3.73 10.85
N LYS A 42 4.97 2.66 10.85
CA LYS A 42 5.30 1.37 10.26
C LYS A 42 5.38 1.40 8.73
N LEU A 43 4.72 2.38 8.10
CA LEU A 43 4.85 2.66 6.68
C LEU A 43 5.54 4.02 6.53
N PRO A 44 6.57 4.16 5.68
CA PRO A 44 7.17 5.46 5.41
C PRO A 44 6.16 6.41 4.78
N LYS A 45 6.41 7.72 4.94
CA LYS A 45 5.60 8.76 4.32
C LYS A 45 5.59 8.57 2.79
N PRO A 46 4.44 8.76 2.13
CA PRO A 46 4.33 8.57 0.69
C PRO A 46 5.21 9.54 -0.09
N LYS A 47 5.64 9.10 -1.27
CA LYS A 47 6.13 10.02 -2.29
C LYS A 47 4.94 10.70 -2.95
N ILE A 48 4.88 12.03 -2.88
CA ILE A 48 3.85 12.81 -3.56
C ILE A 48 4.30 13.08 -4.99
N VAL A 49 3.51 12.64 -5.97
CA VAL A 49 3.72 12.94 -7.39
C VAL A 49 2.43 13.58 -7.91
N GLY A 50 2.52 14.86 -8.28
CA GLY A 50 1.33 15.67 -8.60
C GLY A 50 0.41 15.79 -7.38
N ARG A 51 -0.80 15.24 -7.48
CA ARG A 51 -1.83 15.25 -6.41
C ARG A 51 -2.04 13.88 -5.75
N ARG A 52 -1.19 12.89 -6.05
CA ARG A 52 -1.35 11.52 -5.55
C ARG A 52 -0.17 11.11 -4.67
N ALA A 53 -0.50 10.39 -3.61
CA ALA A 53 0.43 9.74 -2.72
C ALA A 53 0.76 8.35 -3.25
N HIS A 54 2.05 8.04 -3.35
CA HIS A 54 2.55 6.78 -3.87
C HIS A 54 3.49 6.08 -2.90
N TRP A 55 3.41 4.74 -2.86
CA TRP A 55 4.31 3.85 -2.12
C TRP A 55 4.89 2.80 -3.06
N SER A 56 6.10 2.33 -2.79
CA SER A 56 6.62 1.15 -3.51
C SER A 56 6.06 -0.14 -2.93
N ARG A 57 6.11 -1.22 -3.72
CA ARG A 57 5.76 -2.56 -3.23
C ARG A 57 6.58 -2.97 -2.03
N GLU A 58 7.90 -2.75 -2.08
CA GLU A 58 8.83 -3.03 -0.98
C GLU A 58 8.44 -2.35 0.33
N GLN A 59 7.89 -1.12 0.27
CA GLN A 59 7.42 -0.42 1.47
C GLN A 59 6.16 -1.08 2.05
N LEU A 60 5.26 -1.57 1.19
CA LEU A 60 4.05 -2.28 1.61
C LEU A 60 4.38 -3.69 2.12
N ASP A 61 5.36 -4.37 1.51
CA ASP A 61 5.86 -5.65 2.00
C ASP A 61 6.48 -5.49 3.39
N ALA A 62 7.32 -4.45 3.58
CA ALA A 62 7.88 -4.13 4.90
C ALA A 62 6.82 -3.78 5.95
N LEU A 63 5.70 -3.16 5.54
CA LEU A 63 4.56 -2.95 6.44
C LEU A 63 3.95 -4.29 6.86
N VAL A 64 3.75 -5.21 5.91
CA VAL A 64 3.19 -6.54 6.17
C VAL A 64 4.06 -7.35 7.13
N GLU A 65 5.39 -7.33 6.93
CA GLU A 65 6.34 -7.99 7.84
C GLU A 65 6.36 -7.36 9.25
N ALA A 66 5.91 -6.12 9.39
CA ALA A 66 5.83 -5.40 10.66
C ALA A 66 4.45 -5.50 11.36
N LEU A 67 3.48 -6.22 10.78
CA LEU A 67 2.14 -6.46 11.34
C LEU A 67 2.07 -7.80 12.07
#